data_AF-A0A1N7DBT0-F1
#
_entry.id   AF-A0A1N7DBT0-F1
#
_cell.length_a   1.000
_cell.length_b   1.000
_cell.length_c   1.000
_cell.angle_alpha   90.00
_cell.angle_beta   90.00
_cell.angle_gamma   90.00
#
_symmetry.space_group_name_H-M   'P 1'
#
loop_
_entity.id
_entity.type
_entity.pdbx_description
1 polymer ?
#
loop_
_entity_poly.entity_id
_entity_poly.type
_entity_poly.pdbx_seq_one_letter_code
_entity_poly.pdbx_strand_id
1 'polypeptide(L)' 'MNQNNMSERKDRLDAWYDGSAICLIAVGAQGDPLDLGDDEVRALIAKLQQCLAESEAGAVPD' A
#
# COMPACT_ATOMS: atom_id res chain seq x y z
N MET A 1 16.86 -11.12 33.15
CA MET A 1 15.53 -10.99 32.52
C MET A 1 15.73 -10.90 31.01
N ASN A 2 15.30 -11.91 30.26
CA ASN A 2 15.65 -12.12 28.85
C ASN A 2 14.54 -11.59 27.92
N GLN A 3 14.91 -10.63 27.06
CA GLN A 3 14.46 -10.42 25.68
C GLN A 3 13.01 -10.82 25.31
N ASN A 4 12.10 -9.83 25.28
CA ASN A 4 10.93 -9.88 24.40
C ASN A 4 11.10 -8.80 23.32
N ASN A 5 11.76 -9.20 22.23
CA ASN A 5 11.75 -8.44 20.98
C ASN A 5 10.36 -8.63 20.37
N MET A 6 9.41 -7.82 20.83
CA MET A 6 8.04 -7.81 20.34
C MET A 6 8.07 -7.15 18.97
N SER A 7 8.39 -7.92 17.93
CA SER A 7 8.23 -7.47 16.55
C SER A 7 6.75 -7.18 16.36
N GLU A 8 6.38 -5.91 16.48
CA GLU A 8 5.06 -5.39 16.16
C GLU A 8 4.77 -5.75 14.70
N ARG A 9 4.10 -6.88 14.49
CA ARG A 9 3.54 -7.23 13.18
C ARG A 9 2.39 -6.26 12.98
N LYS A 10 2.70 -5.07 12.47
CA LYS A 10 1.71 -4.07 12.09
C LYS A 10 1.20 -4.39 10.70
N ASP A 11 -0.08 -4.18 10.51
CA ASP A 11 -0.71 -4.17 9.20
C ASP A 11 0.03 -3.16 8.31
N ARG A 12 0.29 -3.56 7.06
CA ARG A 12 0.96 -2.71 6.07
C ARG A 12 0.04 -2.54 4.87
N LEU A 13 -0.43 -1.31 4.68
CA LEU A 13 -1.13 -0.90 3.48
C LEU A 13 -0.36 0.25 2.82
N ASP A 14 0.14 0.02 1.61
CA ASP A 14 0.84 1.05 0.85
C ASP A 14 0.73 0.82 -0.65
N ALA A 15 0.70 1.90 -1.44
CA ALA A 15 0.73 1.82 -2.90
C ALA A 15 1.64 2.90 -3.47
N TRP A 16 2.40 2.58 -4.51
CA TRP A 16 3.26 3.53 -5.22
C TRP A 16 3.45 3.11 -6.68
N TYR A 17 3.88 4.06 -7.52
CA TYR A 17 4.33 3.79 -8.88
C TYR A 17 5.86 3.75 -8.92
N ASP A 18 6.44 2.66 -9.43
CA ASP A 18 7.90 2.47 -9.50
C ASP A 18 8.52 2.97 -10.82
N GLY A 19 7.70 3.49 -11.75
CA GLY A 19 8.14 3.87 -13.10
C GLY A 19 7.88 2.78 -14.15
N SER A 20 7.28 1.65 -13.77
CA SER A 20 6.87 0.58 -14.70
C SER A 20 5.60 -0.14 -14.28
N ALA A 21 5.34 -0.23 -12.96
CA ALA A 21 4.14 -0.84 -12.42
C ALA A 21 3.66 -0.08 -11.18
N ILE A 22 2.36 -0.19 -10.91
CA ILE A 22 1.77 0.22 -9.64
C ILE A 22 1.97 -0.95 -8.66
N CYS A 23 2.77 -0.72 -7.62
CA CYS A 23 2.99 -1.66 -6.55
C CYS A 23 1.95 -1.42 -5.44
N LEU A 24 1.31 -2.48 -4.96
CA LEU A 24 0.38 -2.46 -3.82
C LEU A 24 0.83 -3.48 -2.80
N ILE A 25 1.04 -3.03 -1.56
CA ILE A 25 1.25 -3.86 -0.38
C ILE A 25 -0.03 -3.82 0.44
N ALA A 26 -0.61 -4.98 0.70
CA ALA A 26 -1.71 -5.16 1.65
C ALA A 26 -1.42 -6.43 2.46
N VAL A 27 -0.79 -6.27 3.64
CA VAL A 27 -0.33 -7.39 4.46
C VAL A 27 -0.88 -7.25 5.88
N GLY A 28 -1.72 -8.19 6.29
CA GLY A 28 -2.22 -8.31 7.66
C GLY A 28 -1.16 -8.89 8.59
N ALA A 29 -1.17 -8.44 9.85
CA ALA A 29 -0.24 -8.84 10.89
C ALA A 29 -0.05 -10.37 11.06
N GLN A 30 -1.09 -11.17 10.81
CA GLN A 30 -1.07 -12.63 11.01
C GLN A 30 -1.43 -13.43 9.75
N GLY A 31 -1.39 -12.78 8.56
CA GLY A 31 -1.79 -13.41 7.30
C GLY A 31 -3.30 -13.44 7.07
N ASP A 32 -4.04 -12.79 7.95
CA ASP A 32 -5.47 -12.52 7.84
C ASP A 32 -5.72 -11.48 6.74
N PRO A 33 -6.92 -11.46 6.13
CA PRO A 33 -7.31 -10.36 5.25
C PRO A 33 -7.25 -9.03 6.02
N LEU A 34 -6.77 -8.00 5.34
CA LEU A 34 -6.72 -6.65 5.89
C LEU A 34 -8.15 -6.15 6.18
N ASP A 35 -8.46 -5.87 7.44
CA ASP A 35 -9.74 -5.30 7.84
C ASP A 35 -9.67 -3.78 7.67
N LEU A 36 -10.13 -3.29 6.50
CA LEU A 36 -10.11 -1.87 6.17
C LEU A 36 -11.48 -1.25 6.40
N GLY A 37 -11.51 -0.20 7.20
CA GLY A 37 -12.68 0.66 7.32
C GLY A 37 -12.90 1.53 6.07
N ASP A 38 -14.10 2.11 5.94
CA ASP A 38 -14.47 2.94 4.78
C ASP A 38 -13.48 4.09 4.50
N ASP A 39 -12.95 4.72 5.54
CA ASP A 39 -12.00 5.83 5.40
C ASP A 39 -10.66 5.35 4.84
N GLU A 40 -10.16 4.20 5.32
CA GLU A 40 -8.92 3.59 4.81
C GLU A 40 -9.09 3.12 3.37
N VAL A 41 -10.25 2.56 3.02
CA VAL A 41 -10.59 2.20 1.64
C VAL A 41 -10.58 3.43 0.74
N ARG A 42 -11.18 4.56 1.18
CA ARG A 42 -11.17 5.81 0.41
C ARG A 42 -9.76 6.37 0.24
N ALA A 43 -8.95 6.34 1.29
CA ALA A 43 -7.54 6.77 1.23
C ALA A 43 -6.72 5.90 0.26
N LEU A 44 -6.94 4.58 0.28
CA LEU A 44 -6.32 3.65 -0.66
C LEU A 44 -6.71 3.94 -2.10
N ILE A 45 -8.00 4.15 -2.37
CA ILE A 45 -8.49 4.50 -3.71
C ILE A 45 -7.83 5.80 -4.18
N ALA A 46 -7.79 6.84 -3.35
CA ALA A 46 -7.15 8.11 -3.71
C ALA A 46 -5.64 7.95 -3.99
N LYS A 47 -4.97 7.04 -3.27
CA LYS A 47 -3.55 6.73 -3.53
C LYS A 47 -3.35 5.99 -4.85
N LEU A 48 -4.17 4.98 -5.12
CA LEU A 48 -4.13 4.23 -6.38
C LEU A 48 -4.44 5.12 -7.59
N GLN A 49 -5.39 6.05 -7.45
CA GLN A 49 -5.69 7.05 -8.48
C GLN A 49 -4.49 7.96 -8.78
N GLN A 50 -3.73 8.37 -7.76
CA GLN A 50 -2.50 9.13 -7.95
C GLN A 50 -1.45 8.30 -8.69
N CYS A 51 -1.20 7.07 -8.27
CA CYS A 51 -0.23 6.19 -8.95
C CYS A 51 -0.61 5.92 -10.41
N LEU A 52 -1.90 5.81 -10.70
CA LEU A 52 -2.39 5.64 -12.07
C LEU A 52 -2.10 6.89 -12.91
N ALA A 53 -2.41 8.08 -12.40
CA ALA A 53 -2.11 9.33 -13.09
C ALA A 53 -0.61 9.51 -13.35
N GLU A 54 0.25 9.12 -12.41
CA GLU A 54 1.72 9.13 -12.58
C GLU A 54 2.18 8.15 -13.67
N SER A 55 1.60 6.95 -13.68
CA SER A 55 1.87 5.94 -14.72
C SER A 55 1.45 6.41 -16.10
N GLU A 56 0.30 7.06 -16.23
CA GLU A 56 -0.21 7.59 -17.49
C GLU A 56 0.61 8.79 -17.96
N ALA A 57 1.02 9.68 -17.06
CA ALA A 57 1.86 10.83 -17.38
C ALA A 57 3.27 10.42 -17.86
N GLY A 58 3.83 9.34 -17.31
CA GLY A 58 5.10 8.77 -17.78
C GLY A 58 5.00 8.02 -19.12
N ALA A 59 3.79 7.71 -19.59
CA ALA A 59 3.54 6.97 -20.82
C ALA A 59 3.27 7.86 -22.04
N VAL A 60 3.36 9.19 -21.91
CA VAL A 60 3.26 10.13 -23.04
C VAL A 60 4.66 10.34 -23.63
N PRO A 61 5.01 9.68 -24.76
CA PRO A 61 6.14 10.12 -25.56
C PRO A 61 5.80 11.48 -26.19
N ASP A 62 6.75 12.41 -26.15
CA ASP A 62 6.75 13.70 -26.87
C ASP A 62 6.40 13.54 -28.36
#